data_AF-D7C2J8-F1
#
_entry.id   AF-D7C2J8-F1
#
_cell.length_a   1.000
_cell.length_b   1.000
_cell.length_c   1.000
_cell.angle_alpha   90.00
_cell.angle_beta   90.00
_cell.angle_gamma   90.00
#
_symmetry.space_group_name_H-M   'P 1'
#
loop_
_entity.id
_entity.type
_entity.pdbx_description
1 polymer ?
#
loop_
_entity_poly.entity_id
_entity_poly.type
_entity_poly.pdbx_seq_one_letter_code
_entity_poly.pdbx_strand_id
1 'polypeptide(L)'
;MGEWHWAAVAPDTAAPHGFKVSFHARTFGTEQEARDHLQGYLDARSDTDGDCALAAERLRSLSGYALRVHVHIPGKAWHVLDAEAELKRFVADLQGVVRPVAFRRPAPSAAAAPGRVKRRLGDSSVFKETDVLPEAARAAEEHKLGRHQDTFVMPRFGVFKPKGAGNRVYGFEHGLIRHDEGAAPQVFRWDRIVKVLRSAVTHHFKNGRYTNTTFSYELTRSDGARTSIDGSCHDPQYKRHANPDSPGMRYARLGLRADERITRILLPDALAALRRGESLAFGQITISAAGVQGKKGLVPWSEITTAEARDGNVVINRAGKFWAVHNRPVLAVSNVSLLLALVDICRRDAP
;
A
#
# COMPACT_ATOMS: atom_id res chain seq x y z
N MET A 1 27.39 -30.59 -19.49
CA MET A 1 27.36 -29.21 -18.96
C MET A 1 26.13 -28.56 -19.58
N GLY A 2 25.07 -28.37 -18.80
CA GLY A 2 23.82 -27.81 -19.31
C GLY A 2 23.84 -26.30 -19.20
N GLU A 3 23.61 -25.62 -20.32
CA GLU A 3 23.47 -24.16 -20.40
C GLU A 3 22.17 -23.69 -19.75
N TRP A 4 22.25 -22.52 -19.10
CA TRP A 4 21.14 -21.85 -18.44
C TRP A 4 20.49 -20.87 -19.43
N HIS A 5 19.16 -20.88 -19.53
CA HIS A 5 18.43 -19.94 -20.40
C HIS A 5 17.36 -19.15 -19.63
N TRP A 6 17.11 -17.93 -20.12
CA TRP A 6 16.10 -16.98 -19.62
C TRP A 6 14.66 -17.48 -19.84
N ALA A 7 13.78 -17.27 -18.86
CA ALA A 7 12.46 -17.92 -18.79
C ALA A 7 11.30 -17.18 -19.49
N ALA A 8 11.56 -16.57 -20.65
CA ALA A 8 10.58 -15.96 -21.57
C ALA A 8 10.14 -14.50 -21.31
N VAL A 9 10.03 -13.78 -22.44
CA VAL A 9 9.48 -12.44 -22.56
C VAL A 9 8.17 -12.54 -23.35
N ALA A 10 7.06 -12.04 -22.80
CA ALA A 10 5.76 -12.08 -23.49
C ALA A 10 5.12 -10.68 -23.57
N PRO A 11 4.38 -10.35 -24.64
CA PRO A 11 3.61 -9.11 -24.72
C PRO A 11 2.58 -9.03 -23.59
N ASP A 12 2.51 -7.89 -22.92
CA ASP A 12 1.54 -7.63 -21.87
C ASP A 12 0.20 -7.20 -22.49
N THR A 13 -0.78 -8.12 -22.50
CA THR A 13 -2.11 -7.87 -23.05
C THR A 13 -2.93 -6.81 -22.29
N ALA A 14 -2.47 -6.37 -21.11
CA ALA A 14 -3.11 -5.32 -20.33
C ALA A 14 -2.56 -3.92 -20.63
N ALA A 15 -1.45 -3.82 -21.37
CA ALA A 15 -0.87 -2.53 -21.75
C ALA A 15 -0.32 -2.60 -23.17
N PRO A 16 -0.81 -1.77 -24.11
CA PRO A 16 -0.56 -1.93 -25.55
C PRO A 16 0.92 -1.89 -25.99
N HIS A 17 1.85 -1.57 -25.08
CA HIS A 17 3.30 -1.55 -25.31
C HIS A 17 4.12 -2.15 -24.14
N GLY A 18 3.54 -3.04 -23.33
CA GLY A 18 4.24 -3.69 -22.22
C GLY A 18 4.81 -5.06 -22.60
N PHE A 19 5.89 -5.47 -21.93
CA PHE A 19 6.36 -6.85 -21.95
C PHE A 19 6.59 -7.35 -20.53
N LYS A 20 6.42 -8.66 -20.37
CA LYS A 20 6.53 -9.43 -19.15
C LYS A 20 7.89 -10.16 -19.15
N VAL A 21 8.64 -10.15 -18.04
CA VAL A 21 9.75 -11.11 -17.81
C VAL A 21 9.39 -11.94 -16.55
N SER A 22 10.00 -13.11 -16.33
CA SER A 22 9.67 -14.00 -15.21
C SER A 22 10.87 -14.81 -14.71
N PHE A 23 10.94 -15.07 -13.41
CA PHE A 23 11.86 -16.04 -12.78
C PHE A 23 11.04 -17.12 -12.08
N HIS A 24 11.52 -18.35 -12.07
CA HIS A 24 10.83 -19.51 -11.51
C HIS A 24 11.60 -20.06 -10.30
N ALA A 25 10.89 -20.62 -9.31
CA ALA A 25 11.49 -21.25 -8.14
C ALA A 25 12.41 -22.46 -8.44
N ARG A 26 12.47 -22.91 -9.70
CA ARG A 26 13.44 -23.92 -10.16
C ARG A 26 14.83 -23.33 -10.48
N THR A 27 14.96 -22.01 -10.48
CA THR A 27 16.19 -21.29 -10.90
C THR A 27 16.96 -20.71 -9.72
N PHE A 28 16.27 -20.30 -8.66
CA PHE A 28 16.87 -19.75 -7.44
C PHE A 28 16.25 -20.42 -6.22
N GLY A 29 17.08 -20.77 -5.24
CA GLY A 29 16.66 -21.46 -4.01
C GLY A 29 15.99 -20.53 -3.00
N THR A 30 16.20 -19.22 -3.09
CA THR A 30 15.58 -18.22 -2.21
C THR A 30 15.18 -16.93 -2.94
N GLU A 31 14.27 -16.15 -2.35
CA GLU A 31 13.90 -14.81 -2.86
C GLU A 31 15.08 -13.82 -2.83
N GLN A 32 15.95 -13.96 -1.82
CA GLN A 32 17.15 -13.14 -1.69
C GLN A 32 18.14 -13.43 -2.83
N GLU A 33 18.33 -14.70 -3.19
CA GLU A 33 19.20 -15.10 -4.30
C GLU A 33 18.70 -14.57 -5.66
N ALA A 34 17.38 -14.60 -5.89
CA ALA A 34 16.79 -14.00 -7.08
C ALA A 34 16.96 -12.47 -7.11
N ARG A 35 16.85 -11.80 -5.95
CA ARG A 35 17.09 -10.37 -5.82
C ARG A 35 18.56 -10.00 -6.07
N ASP A 36 19.49 -10.73 -5.47
CA ASP A 36 20.92 -10.50 -5.61
C ASP A 36 21.38 -10.71 -7.06
N HIS A 37 20.83 -11.72 -7.74
CA HIS A 37 21.10 -11.94 -9.15
C HIS A 37 20.55 -10.80 -10.04
N LEU A 38 19.36 -10.29 -9.74
CA LEU A 38 18.81 -9.11 -10.42
C LEU A 38 19.69 -7.86 -10.17
N GLN A 39 20.14 -7.67 -8.93
CA GLN A 39 21.04 -6.58 -8.56
C GLN A 39 22.35 -6.65 -9.35
N GLY A 40 22.98 -7.82 -9.41
CA GLY A 40 24.21 -8.03 -10.17
C GLY A 40 24.05 -7.76 -11.68
N TYR A 41 22.90 -8.13 -12.26
CA TYR A 41 22.59 -7.80 -13.65
C TYR A 41 22.51 -6.28 -13.90
N LEU A 42 21.83 -5.55 -13.01
CA LEU A 42 21.68 -4.10 -13.12
C LEU A 42 23.03 -3.38 -12.94
N ASP A 43 23.83 -3.85 -11.99
CA ASP A 43 25.16 -3.29 -11.70
C ASP A 43 26.14 -3.47 -12.86
N ALA A 44 26.18 -4.64 -13.48
CA ALA A 44 27.06 -4.92 -14.62
C ALA A 44 26.78 -4.01 -15.84
N ARG A 45 25.64 -3.31 -15.89
CA ARG A 45 25.25 -2.42 -16.97
C ARG A 45 25.23 -0.94 -16.57
N SER A 46 25.40 -0.65 -15.28
CA SER A 46 25.26 0.71 -14.71
C SER A 46 26.26 1.72 -15.29
N ASP A 47 27.48 1.29 -15.64
CA ASP A 47 28.51 2.15 -16.25
C ASP A 47 28.14 2.63 -17.67
N THR A 48 27.27 1.88 -18.35
CA THR A 48 26.91 2.09 -19.75
C THR A 48 25.47 2.54 -19.95
N ASP A 49 24.63 2.39 -18.93
CA ASP A 49 23.20 2.65 -18.97
C ASP A 49 22.77 3.31 -17.64
N GLY A 50 22.54 4.63 -17.72
CA GLY A 50 22.15 5.44 -16.56
C GLY A 50 20.82 5.02 -15.93
N ASP A 51 19.92 4.38 -16.69
CA ASP A 51 18.67 3.85 -16.15
C ASP A 51 18.92 2.56 -15.36
N CYS A 52 19.85 1.71 -15.81
CA CYS A 52 20.32 0.57 -15.01
C CYS A 52 21.04 1.02 -13.74
N ALA A 53 21.84 2.10 -13.81
CA ALA A 53 22.48 2.67 -12.63
C ALA A 53 21.46 3.14 -11.58
N LEU A 54 20.42 3.88 -12.02
CA LEU A 54 19.35 4.35 -11.14
C LEU A 54 18.51 3.19 -10.57
N ALA A 55 18.20 2.18 -11.39
CA ALA A 55 17.47 1.00 -10.93
C ALA A 55 18.29 0.17 -9.92
N ALA A 56 19.59 0.02 -10.16
CA ALA A 56 20.52 -0.65 -9.25
C ALA A 56 20.66 0.09 -7.92
N GLU A 57 20.76 1.42 -7.95
CA GLU A 57 20.79 2.27 -6.76
C GLU A 57 19.51 2.12 -5.93
N ARG A 58 18.34 2.13 -6.58
CA ARG A 58 17.06 1.98 -5.88
C ARG A 58 16.80 0.57 -5.35
N LEU A 59 17.20 -0.46 -6.09
CA LEU A 59 17.11 -1.83 -5.60
C LEU A 59 18.03 -2.04 -4.39
N ARG A 60 19.18 -1.36 -4.32
CA ARG A 60 20.02 -1.28 -3.11
C ARG A 60 19.37 -0.48 -1.98
N SER A 61 18.68 0.62 -2.27
CA SER A 61 18.07 1.48 -1.24
C SER A 61 16.81 0.89 -0.62
N LEU A 62 16.16 -0.06 -1.28
CA LEU A 62 15.05 -0.83 -0.72
C LEU A 62 15.55 -1.69 0.44
N SER A 63 15.20 -1.33 1.67
CA SER A 63 15.56 -2.11 2.87
C SER A 63 15.20 -3.60 2.70
N GLY A 64 16.00 -4.51 3.26
CA GLY A 64 15.64 -5.94 3.37
C GLY A 64 14.35 -6.20 4.16
N TYR A 65 13.74 -5.14 4.69
CA TYR A 65 12.48 -5.08 5.43
C TYR A 65 11.31 -4.50 4.60
N ALA A 66 11.48 -4.32 3.28
CA ALA A 66 10.33 -4.08 2.40
C ALA A 66 9.42 -5.32 2.46
N LEU A 67 8.44 -5.25 3.38
CA LEU A 67 7.43 -6.26 3.60
C LEU A 67 6.70 -6.51 2.28
N ARG A 68 7.11 -7.58 1.60
CA ARG A 68 6.59 -8.17 0.36
C ARG A 68 7.06 -7.51 -0.95
N VAL A 69 8.12 -8.05 -1.53
CA VAL A 69 8.22 -8.15 -2.99
C VAL A 69 7.29 -9.30 -3.40
N HIS A 70 6.14 -9.00 -4.01
CA HIS A 70 5.20 -10.03 -4.46
C HIS A 70 5.66 -10.64 -5.79
N VAL A 71 5.92 -11.95 -5.80
CA VAL A 71 6.13 -12.75 -7.01
C VAL A 71 4.92 -13.68 -7.21
N HIS A 72 4.23 -13.57 -8.36
CA HIS A 72 3.08 -14.44 -8.68
C HIS A 72 3.11 -14.86 -10.16
N ILE A 73 2.97 -16.17 -10.46
CA ILE A 73 2.73 -16.65 -11.83
C ILE A 73 1.81 -17.91 -11.79
N PRO A 74 0.67 -17.93 -12.52
CA PRO A 74 0.64 -18.21 -13.98
C PRO A 74 0.29 -16.98 -14.86
N GLY A 75 1.02 -16.78 -15.97
CA GLY A 75 0.70 -15.78 -17.02
C GLY A 75 1.24 -14.34 -16.91
N LYS A 76 2.07 -13.94 -15.92
CA LYS A 76 2.40 -12.50 -15.60
C LYS A 76 3.86 -11.93 -15.57
N ALA A 77 3.96 -10.61 -15.82
CA ALA A 77 5.07 -9.62 -15.85
C ALA A 77 5.77 -9.30 -14.51
N TRP A 78 6.78 -8.41 -14.54
CA TRP A 78 7.41 -7.78 -13.36
C TRP A 78 6.90 -6.36 -13.09
N HIS A 79 6.86 -6.00 -11.81
CA HIS A 79 6.84 -4.63 -11.31
C HIS A 79 7.71 -4.53 -10.06
N VAL A 80 8.48 -3.44 -9.93
CA VAL A 80 9.14 -3.06 -8.67
C VAL A 80 8.40 -1.82 -8.17
N LEU A 81 7.68 -1.95 -7.07
CA LEU A 81 7.00 -0.84 -6.40
C LEU A 81 7.81 -0.46 -5.17
N ASP A 82 8.39 0.75 -5.20
CA ASP A 82 8.67 1.49 -3.97
C ASP A 82 7.45 2.37 -3.69
N ALA A 83 7.08 2.53 -2.41
CA ALA A 83 5.79 3.04 -1.96
C ALA A 83 5.43 4.47 -2.41
N GLU A 84 6.28 5.14 -3.20
CA GLU A 84 6.04 6.51 -3.70
C GLU A 84 6.30 6.74 -5.20
N ALA A 85 6.76 5.77 -6.01
CA ALA A 85 6.90 5.99 -7.46
C ALA A 85 6.91 4.71 -8.30
N GLU A 86 6.21 4.76 -9.44
CA GLU A 86 6.33 3.77 -10.51
C GLU A 86 7.72 3.89 -11.16
N LEU A 87 8.55 2.84 -11.07
CA LEU A 87 9.80 2.73 -11.81
C LEU A 87 9.49 2.28 -13.25
N LYS A 88 9.94 3.07 -14.23
CA LYS A 88 9.57 2.95 -15.66
C LYS A 88 9.95 1.60 -16.31
N ARG A 89 9.31 1.37 -17.45
CA ARG A 89 9.24 0.15 -18.28
C ARG A 89 10.48 -0.01 -19.18
N PHE A 90 11.03 -1.22 -19.26
CA PHE A 90 12.12 -1.59 -20.19
C PHE A 90 11.63 -2.57 -21.27
N VAL A 91 12.20 -2.48 -22.48
CA VAL A 91 11.92 -3.39 -23.61
C VAL A 91 13.23 -4.03 -24.04
N ALA A 92 13.24 -5.35 -24.19
CA ALA A 92 14.29 -6.10 -24.88
C ALA A 92 13.65 -6.86 -26.05
N ASP A 93 14.30 -6.87 -27.21
CA ASP A 93 13.86 -7.69 -28.34
C ASP A 93 14.35 -9.15 -28.20
N LEU A 94 13.92 -10.01 -29.13
CA LEU A 94 14.18 -11.46 -29.14
C LEU A 94 15.68 -11.82 -29.28
N GLN A 95 16.56 -10.84 -29.46
CA GLN A 95 18.01 -11.01 -29.58
C GLN A 95 18.77 -10.38 -28.40
N GLY A 96 18.08 -9.82 -27.41
CA GLY A 96 18.68 -9.25 -26.21
C GLY A 96 19.27 -7.85 -26.39
N VAL A 97 18.92 -7.13 -27.46
CA VAL A 97 19.36 -5.75 -27.67
C VAL A 97 18.33 -4.77 -27.11
N VAL A 98 18.81 -3.81 -26.32
CA VAL A 98 17.99 -2.75 -25.69
C VAL A 98 18.17 -1.45 -26.46
N ARG A 99 17.08 -0.77 -26.84
CA ARG A 99 17.12 0.54 -27.49
C ARG A 99 16.25 1.57 -26.74
N PRO A 100 16.72 2.81 -26.56
CA PRO A 100 15.93 3.87 -25.95
C PRO A 100 14.84 4.38 -26.92
N VAL A 101 13.63 4.62 -26.41
CA VAL A 101 12.55 5.25 -27.17
C VAL A 101 12.64 6.77 -26.99
N ALA A 102 13.00 7.49 -28.05
CA ALA A 102 13.01 8.96 -28.04
C ALA A 102 11.59 9.54 -28.03
N PHE A 103 11.37 10.52 -27.14
CA PHE A 103 10.11 11.26 -27.02
C PHE A 103 9.95 12.24 -28.20
N ARG A 104 8.86 12.13 -28.99
CA ARG A 104 8.50 13.16 -29.97
C ARG A 104 7.45 14.09 -29.37
N ARG A 105 7.81 15.37 -29.22
CA ARG A 105 6.93 16.44 -28.73
C ARG A 105 5.78 16.68 -29.73
N PRO A 106 4.50 16.75 -29.34
CA PRO A 106 3.45 17.14 -30.26
C PRO A 106 3.63 18.60 -30.69
N ALA A 107 3.38 18.89 -31.97
CA ALA A 107 3.39 20.24 -32.52
C ALA A 107 2.28 21.12 -31.90
N PRO A 108 2.47 22.45 -31.81
CA PRO A 108 1.43 23.36 -31.33
C PRO A 108 0.23 23.35 -32.28
N SER A 109 -0.95 23.02 -31.75
CA SER A 109 -2.21 23.07 -32.49
C SER A 109 -2.60 24.52 -32.78
N ALA A 110 -2.94 24.77 -34.05
CA ALA A 110 -3.31 26.06 -34.61
C ALA A 110 -4.57 26.67 -33.97
N ALA A 111 -4.60 28.00 -34.00
CA ALA A 111 -5.65 28.87 -33.50
C ALA A 111 -7.05 28.57 -34.08
N ALA A 112 -8.07 28.65 -33.22
CA ALA A 112 -9.47 28.78 -33.62
C ALA A 112 -10.06 30.06 -33.01
N ALA A 113 -10.64 30.88 -33.88
CA ALA A 113 -11.26 32.18 -33.61
C ALA A 113 -12.62 32.05 -32.86
N PRO A 114 -13.23 33.16 -32.39
CA PRO A 114 -14.15 33.13 -31.25
C PRO A 114 -15.62 32.86 -31.64
N GLY A 115 -16.26 31.97 -30.89
CA GLY A 115 -17.69 31.63 -31.05
C GLY A 115 -18.51 31.86 -29.79
N ARG A 116 -19.31 32.94 -29.81
CA ARG A 116 -20.58 33.19 -29.09
C ARG A 116 -20.72 32.78 -27.61
N VAL A 117 -20.73 33.83 -26.77
CA VAL A 117 -21.20 33.86 -25.38
C VAL A 117 -22.72 33.64 -25.32
N LYS A 118 -23.16 32.60 -24.60
CA LYS A 118 -24.49 32.56 -23.96
C LYS A 118 -24.31 32.63 -22.46
N ARG A 119 -24.68 33.78 -21.87
CA ARG A 119 -24.80 34.00 -20.42
C ARG A 119 -25.73 32.94 -19.82
N ARG A 120 -25.25 32.16 -18.84
CA ARG A 120 -26.09 31.48 -17.85
C ARG A 120 -25.82 32.08 -16.49
N LEU A 121 -26.91 32.51 -15.88
CA LEU A 121 -27.06 32.95 -14.51
C LEU A 121 -27.03 31.71 -13.61
N GLY A 122 -26.18 31.72 -12.58
CA GLY A 122 -26.00 30.60 -11.63
C GLY A 122 -24.54 30.23 -11.48
N ASP A 123 -23.76 31.12 -10.86
CA ASP A 123 -22.34 30.93 -10.56
C ASP A 123 -22.19 30.01 -9.33
N SER A 124 -22.43 28.72 -9.51
CA SER A 124 -21.91 27.70 -8.60
C SER A 124 -20.47 27.43 -9.03
N SER A 125 -19.50 27.99 -8.30
CA SER A 125 -18.08 27.80 -8.59
C SER A 125 -17.75 26.31 -8.66
N VAL A 126 -17.54 25.81 -9.88
CA VAL A 126 -17.19 24.42 -10.13
C VAL A 126 -15.72 24.22 -9.73
N PHE A 127 -15.47 24.00 -8.44
CA PHE A 127 -14.15 23.58 -7.97
C PHE A 127 -13.80 22.23 -8.59
N LYS A 128 -12.64 22.11 -9.24
CA LYS A 128 -12.21 20.83 -9.80
C LYS A 128 -11.96 19.84 -8.66
N GLU A 129 -12.12 18.56 -8.94
CA GLU A 129 -11.84 17.48 -7.98
C GLU A 129 -10.38 17.52 -7.47
N THR A 130 -9.47 18.14 -8.24
CA THR A 130 -8.06 18.30 -7.92
C THR A 130 -7.74 19.46 -6.98
N ASP A 131 -8.65 20.41 -6.79
CA ASP A 131 -8.33 21.63 -6.07
C ASP A 131 -8.41 21.41 -4.55
N VAL A 132 -7.33 21.77 -3.84
CA VAL A 132 -7.34 21.86 -2.38
C VAL A 132 -8.14 23.10 -2.01
N LEU A 133 -9.22 22.93 -1.24
CA LEU A 133 -10.01 24.07 -0.81
C LEU A 133 -9.16 24.96 0.11
N PRO A 134 -9.29 26.29 0.05
CA PRO A 134 -8.46 27.20 0.86
C PRO A 134 -8.48 26.86 2.35
N GLU A 135 -9.63 26.42 2.86
CA GLU A 135 -9.79 25.99 4.26
C GLU A 135 -8.99 24.72 4.56
N ALA A 136 -8.99 23.74 3.66
CA ALA A 136 -8.18 22.54 3.81
C ALA A 136 -6.68 22.84 3.68
N ALA A 137 -6.29 23.77 2.82
CA ALA A 137 -4.91 24.21 2.69
C ALA A 137 -4.41 24.91 3.97
N ARG A 138 -5.22 25.83 4.52
CA ARG A 138 -4.92 26.50 5.81
C ARG A 138 -4.80 25.49 6.95
N ALA A 139 -5.75 24.56 7.05
CA ALA A 139 -5.70 23.51 8.06
C ALA A 139 -4.48 22.60 7.88
N ALA A 140 -4.07 22.29 6.65
CA ALA A 140 -2.88 21.50 6.38
C ALA A 140 -1.59 22.20 6.83
N GLU A 141 -1.50 23.52 6.61
CA GLU A 141 -0.37 24.34 7.05
C GLU A 141 -0.33 24.47 8.58
N GLU A 142 -1.46 24.83 9.20
CA GLU A 142 -1.61 24.96 10.66
C GLU A 142 -1.19 23.68 11.39
N HIS A 143 -1.63 22.53 10.89
CA HIS A 143 -1.31 21.24 11.48
C HIS A 143 0.00 20.62 11.00
N LYS A 144 0.75 21.30 10.11
CA LYS A 144 2.02 20.84 9.52
C LYS A 144 1.91 19.46 8.86
N LEU A 145 0.89 19.26 8.02
CA LEU A 145 0.61 17.97 7.38
C LEU A 145 1.60 17.58 6.28
N GLY A 146 2.47 18.51 5.87
CA GLY A 146 3.49 18.28 4.86
C GLY A 146 2.94 18.34 3.43
N ARG A 147 3.62 17.66 2.51
CA ARG A 147 3.29 17.70 1.08
C ARG A 147 1.93 17.05 0.81
N HIS A 148 1.13 17.70 -0.03
CA HIS A 148 -0.12 17.17 -0.56
C HIS A 148 0.16 15.94 -1.44
N GLN A 149 -0.59 14.86 -1.25
CA GLN A 149 -0.41 13.60 -1.96
C GLN A 149 -1.63 13.23 -2.81
N ASP A 150 -2.85 13.53 -2.34
CA ASP A 150 -4.06 13.09 -3.02
C ASP A 150 -5.30 13.92 -2.68
N THR A 151 -6.24 14.05 -3.62
CA THR A 151 -7.57 14.65 -3.36
C THR A 151 -8.67 13.97 -4.15
N PHE A 152 -9.71 13.54 -3.47
CA PHE A 152 -10.87 12.93 -4.12
C PHE A 152 -12.14 13.16 -3.31
N VAL A 153 -13.29 13.00 -3.96
CA VAL A 153 -14.59 13.07 -3.32
C VAL A 153 -15.10 11.65 -3.08
N MET A 154 -15.28 11.29 -1.81
CA MET A 154 -15.96 10.05 -1.44
C MET A 154 -17.47 10.29 -1.44
N PRO A 155 -18.24 9.59 -2.30
CA PRO A 155 -19.68 9.66 -2.23
C PRO A 155 -20.15 9.09 -0.88
N ARG A 156 -21.06 9.79 -0.19
CA ARG A 156 -21.73 9.22 0.98
C ARG A 156 -22.47 7.95 0.57
N PHE A 157 -22.16 6.83 1.21
CA PHE A 157 -22.90 5.59 1.04
C PHE A 157 -24.19 5.69 1.87
N GLY A 158 -25.33 5.88 1.19
CA GLY A 158 -26.66 5.95 1.81
C GLY A 158 -27.76 5.76 0.75
N VAL A 159 -28.89 5.18 1.17
CA VAL A 159 -30.04 4.84 0.29
C VAL A 159 -30.70 6.10 -0.30
N PHE A 160 -30.55 7.25 0.36
CA PHE A 160 -31.03 8.54 -0.12
C PHE A 160 -29.85 9.40 -0.57
N LYS A 161 -29.75 9.63 -1.87
CA LYS A 161 -28.72 10.48 -2.49
C LYS A 161 -29.13 11.95 -2.43
N PRO A 162 -28.56 12.82 -1.59
CA PRO A 162 -28.43 14.21 -1.97
C PRO A 162 -27.36 14.28 -3.07
N LYS A 163 -27.75 14.77 -4.26
CA LYS A 163 -26.81 15.19 -5.30
C LYS A 163 -25.96 16.34 -4.72
N GLY A 164 -24.68 16.12 -4.44
CA GLY A 164 -23.72 17.21 -4.14
C GLY A 164 -22.77 16.97 -2.97
N ALA A 165 -23.25 16.42 -1.86
CA ALA A 165 -22.49 16.41 -0.60
C ALA A 165 -21.65 15.14 -0.39
N GLY A 166 -20.58 14.98 -1.18
CA GLY A 166 -19.55 13.98 -0.91
C GLY A 166 -18.58 14.46 0.17
N ASN A 167 -17.99 13.52 0.92
CA ASN A 167 -16.89 13.84 1.83
C ASN A 167 -15.61 14.01 1.00
N ARG A 168 -15.08 15.24 0.93
CA ARG A 168 -13.81 15.47 0.23
C ARG A 168 -12.66 15.07 1.15
N VAL A 169 -11.84 14.16 0.65
CA VAL A 169 -10.68 13.61 1.36
C VAL A 169 -9.41 14.18 0.73
N TYR A 170 -8.54 14.70 1.59
CA TYR A 170 -7.22 15.18 1.22
C TYR A 170 -6.16 14.34 1.94
N GLY A 171 -5.33 13.63 1.19
CA GLY A 171 -4.19 12.90 1.72
C GLY A 171 -2.93 13.77 1.73
N PHE A 172 -2.22 13.76 2.86
CA PHE A 172 -0.94 14.44 3.03
C PHE A 172 0.10 13.49 3.64
N GLU A 173 1.37 13.88 3.59
CA GLU A 173 2.49 13.07 4.10
C GLU A 173 2.37 12.72 5.59
N HIS A 174 1.88 13.66 6.41
CA HIS A 174 1.78 13.52 7.87
C HIS A 174 0.34 13.46 8.39
N GLY A 175 -0.66 13.43 7.51
CA GLY A 175 -2.04 13.29 7.93
C GLY A 175 -3.04 13.19 6.80
N LEU A 176 -4.32 13.22 7.17
CA LEU A 176 -5.42 13.40 6.24
C LEU A 176 -6.33 14.53 6.73
N ILE A 177 -7.03 15.13 5.78
CA ILE A 177 -8.16 16.03 6.07
C ILE A 177 -9.41 15.43 5.45
N ARG A 178 -10.49 15.39 6.23
CA ARG A 178 -11.85 15.11 5.75
C ARG A 178 -12.65 16.39 5.82
N HIS A 179 -13.30 16.73 4.71
CA HIS A 179 -14.14 17.91 4.64
C HIS A 179 -15.51 17.49 4.12
N ASP A 180 -16.47 17.41 5.04
CA ASP A 180 -17.88 17.27 4.68
C ASP A 180 -18.42 18.64 4.28
N GLU A 181 -19.22 18.70 3.22
CA GLU A 181 -19.83 19.96 2.77
C GLU A 181 -20.61 20.64 3.92
N GLY A 182 -20.28 21.91 4.18
CA GLY A 182 -20.91 22.71 5.23
C GLY A 182 -20.40 22.46 6.65
N ALA A 183 -19.37 21.63 6.83
CA ALA A 183 -18.73 21.38 8.12
C ALA A 183 -17.26 21.81 8.12
N ALA A 184 -16.72 22.16 9.29
CA ALA A 184 -15.30 22.48 9.41
C ALA A 184 -14.42 21.26 9.02
N PRO A 185 -13.26 21.49 8.36
CA PRO A 185 -12.32 20.42 8.03
C PRO A 185 -11.87 19.65 9.28
N GLN A 186 -11.96 18.33 9.22
CA GLN A 186 -11.48 17.44 10.27
C GLN A 186 -10.08 16.97 9.95
N VAL A 187 -9.12 17.29 10.83
CA VAL A 187 -7.70 16.99 10.63
C VAL A 187 -7.27 15.81 11.49
N PHE A 188 -6.61 14.84 10.86
CA PHE A 188 -6.04 13.67 11.52
C PHE A 188 -4.56 13.58 11.17
N ARG A 189 -3.71 13.92 12.12
CA ARG A 189 -2.25 13.73 12.01
C ARG A 189 -1.87 12.32 12.39
N TRP A 190 -0.98 11.69 11.63
CA TRP A 190 -0.53 10.32 11.86
C TRP A 190 0.17 10.15 13.21
N ASP A 191 0.94 11.15 13.65
CA ASP A 191 1.69 11.13 14.92
C ASP A 191 0.81 11.25 16.17
N ARG A 192 -0.49 11.55 16.00
CA ARG A 192 -1.46 11.57 17.10
C ARG A 192 -2.29 10.30 17.18
N ILE A 193 -2.19 9.40 16.21
CA ILE A 193 -2.92 8.14 16.19
C ILE A 193 -2.20 7.11 17.04
N VAL A 194 -2.88 6.58 18.05
CA VAL A 194 -2.34 5.58 18.98
C VAL A 194 -2.85 4.17 18.67
N LYS A 195 -4.00 4.08 17.98
CA LYS A 195 -4.65 2.81 17.68
C LYS A 195 -5.28 2.84 16.30
N VAL A 196 -5.00 1.80 15.53
CA VAL A 196 -5.57 1.47 14.23
C VAL A 196 -6.27 0.12 14.38
N LEU A 197 -7.57 0.08 14.13
CA LEU A 197 -8.32 -1.16 13.95
C LEU A 197 -8.60 -1.34 12.47
N ARG A 198 -8.17 -2.47 11.93
CA ARG A 198 -8.36 -2.80 10.52
C ARG A 198 -9.43 -3.87 10.41
N SER A 199 -10.36 -3.72 9.47
CA SER A 199 -11.14 -4.86 9.00
C SER A 199 -10.33 -5.69 8.04
N ALA A 200 -10.59 -7.01 8.02
CA ALA A 200 -10.18 -7.81 6.88
C ALA A 200 -10.63 -7.09 5.59
N VAL A 201 -9.73 -6.99 4.62
CA VAL A 201 -10.11 -6.58 3.26
C VAL A 201 -10.88 -7.76 2.70
N THR A 202 -12.20 -7.61 2.59
CA THR A 202 -13.10 -8.71 2.25
C THR A 202 -13.48 -8.63 0.79
N HIS A 203 -13.07 -9.62 0.01
CA HIS A 203 -13.51 -9.80 -1.37
C HIS A 203 -14.84 -10.56 -1.38
N HIS A 204 -15.88 -9.95 -1.93
CA HIS A 204 -17.22 -10.52 -2.00
C HIS A 204 -17.43 -11.24 -3.33
N PHE A 205 -18.03 -12.42 -3.26
CA PHE A 205 -18.39 -13.24 -4.42
C PHE A 205 -19.86 -13.63 -4.34
N LYS A 206 -20.58 -13.49 -5.46
CA LYS A 206 -21.96 -13.96 -5.61
C LYS A 206 -22.02 -14.89 -6.82
N ASN A 207 -22.45 -16.13 -6.59
CA ASN A 207 -22.50 -17.19 -7.62
C ASN A 207 -21.12 -17.37 -8.32
N GLY A 208 -20.04 -17.39 -7.53
CA GLY A 208 -18.67 -17.52 -8.03
C GLY A 208 -18.10 -16.28 -8.74
N ARG A 209 -18.89 -15.20 -8.89
CA ARG A 209 -18.47 -13.96 -9.54
C ARG A 209 -18.12 -12.91 -8.50
N TYR A 210 -16.96 -12.29 -8.65
CA TYR A 210 -16.54 -11.15 -7.82
C TYR A 210 -17.53 -9.99 -7.95
N THR A 211 -17.99 -9.46 -6.83
CA THR A 211 -18.88 -8.29 -6.79
C THR A 211 -18.10 -7.03 -6.45
N ASN A 212 -17.42 -7.00 -5.31
CA ASN A 212 -16.71 -5.85 -4.77
C ASN A 212 -15.78 -6.28 -3.64
N THR A 213 -14.91 -5.37 -3.22
CA THR A 213 -14.04 -5.52 -2.06
C THR A 213 -14.44 -4.46 -1.05
N THR A 214 -14.61 -4.84 0.21
CA THR A 214 -14.85 -3.90 1.31
C THR A 214 -13.62 -3.78 2.20
N PHE A 215 -13.37 -2.58 2.69
CA PHE A 215 -12.27 -2.30 3.61
C PHE A 215 -12.74 -1.30 4.68
N SER A 216 -12.11 -1.34 5.84
CA SER A 216 -12.32 -0.39 6.93
C SER A 216 -11.04 -0.26 7.76
N TYR A 217 -10.65 0.98 8.04
CA TYR A 217 -9.60 1.33 9.00
C TYR A 217 -10.18 2.35 9.97
N GLU A 218 -10.34 1.98 11.24
CA GLU A 218 -10.72 2.90 12.31
C GLU A 218 -9.44 3.41 12.98
N LEU A 219 -9.21 4.71 12.87
CA LEU A 219 -8.09 5.41 13.48
C LEU A 219 -8.57 6.07 14.75
N THR A 220 -7.90 5.80 15.87
CA THR A 220 -8.16 6.42 17.17
C THR A 220 -6.97 7.26 17.60
N ARG A 221 -7.23 8.53 17.85
CA ARG A 221 -6.27 9.53 18.31
C ARG A 221 -6.03 9.40 19.82
N SER A 222 -4.92 9.94 20.30
CA SER A 222 -4.53 9.94 21.72
C SER A 222 -5.56 10.60 22.65
N ASP A 223 -6.38 11.52 22.14
CA ASP A 223 -7.47 12.17 22.88
C ASP A 223 -8.81 11.41 22.79
N GLY A 224 -8.80 10.21 22.20
CA GLY A 224 -9.99 9.37 22.04
C GLY A 224 -10.83 9.68 20.80
N ALA A 225 -10.54 10.75 20.05
CA ALA A 225 -11.24 11.05 18.80
C ALA A 225 -11.03 9.94 17.77
N ARG A 226 -12.08 9.60 17.03
CA ARG A 226 -12.05 8.49 16.05
C ARG A 226 -12.43 8.96 14.67
N THR A 227 -11.86 8.31 13.66
CA THR A 227 -12.28 8.44 12.26
C THR A 227 -12.14 7.12 11.55
N SER A 228 -12.95 6.91 10.52
CA SER A 228 -12.93 5.70 9.72
C SER A 228 -12.55 6.00 8.26
N ILE A 229 -11.66 5.17 7.73
CA ILE A 229 -11.40 5.00 6.30
C ILE A 229 -12.07 3.71 5.87
N ASP A 230 -13.35 3.79 5.58
CA ASP A 230 -14.17 2.65 5.18
C ASP A 230 -14.84 2.88 3.83
N GLY A 231 -15.07 1.78 3.12
CA GLY A 231 -15.74 1.83 1.83
C GLY A 231 -15.69 0.53 1.08
N SER A 232 -16.00 0.61 -0.21
CA SER A 232 -15.86 -0.49 -1.12
C SER A 232 -15.24 -0.05 -2.45
N CYS A 233 -14.56 -0.98 -3.10
CA CYS A 233 -13.93 -0.77 -4.38
C CYS A 233 -14.09 -1.99 -5.28
N HIS A 234 -13.84 -1.79 -6.57
CA HIS A 234 -13.64 -2.89 -7.49
C HIS A 234 -12.13 -3.09 -7.63
N ASP A 235 -11.65 -4.26 -7.21
CA ASP A 235 -10.25 -4.60 -7.27
C ASP A 235 -9.88 -5.03 -8.71
N PRO A 236 -8.93 -4.36 -9.36
CA PRO A 236 -8.44 -4.72 -10.69
C PRO A 236 -7.93 -6.17 -10.81
N GLN A 237 -7.50 -6.78 -9.70
CA GLN A 237 -7.09 -8.19 -9.66
C GLN A 237 -8.24 -9.14 -9.98
N TYR A 238 -9.46 -8.81 -9.56
CA TYR A 238 -10.64 -9.67 -9.73
C TYR A 238 -11.61 -9.15 -10.81
N LYS A 239 -11.52 -7.87 -11.18
CA LYS A 239 -12.37 -7.24 -12.20
C LYS A 239 -11.52 -6.46 -13.19
N ARG A 240 -11.28 -7.05 -14.37
CA ARG A 240 -10.42 -6.51 -15.44
C ARG A 240 -10.68 -5.05 -15.82
N HIS A 241 -11.94 -4.60 -15.78
CA HIS A 241 -12.33 -3.24 -16.15
C HIS A 241 -12.51 -2.30 -14.95
N ALA A 242 -12.02 -2.69 -13.76
CA ALA A 242 -12.02 -1.79 -12.61
C ALA A 242 -11.05 -0.64 -12.85
N ASN A 243 -11.50 0.59 -12.59
CA ASN A 243 -10.64 1.75 -12.63
C ASN A 243 -9.74 1.78 -11.38
N PRO A 244 -8.42 1.65 -11.51
CA PRO A 244 -7.49 1.73 -10.38
C PRO A 244 -7.51 3.10 -9.69
N ASP A 245 -7.97 4.15 -10.37
CA ASP A 245 -8.08 5.52 -9.83
C ASP A 245 -9.49 5.89 -9.39
N SER A 246 -10.38 4.90 -9.27
CA SER A 246 -11.67 5.12 -8.65
C SER A 246 -11.51 5.65 -7.20
N PRO A 247 -12.39 6.54 -6.73
CA PRO A 247 -12.31 7.07 -5.36
C PRO A 247 -12.22 5.97 -4.29
N GLY A 248 -12.96 4.87 -4.44
CA GLY A 248 -12.88 3.72 -3.54
C GLY A 248 -11.50 3.05 -3.49
N MET A 249 -10.81 2.91 -4.64
CA MET A 249 -9.45 2.38 -4.67
C MET A 249 -8.43 3.35 -4.08
N ARG A 250 -8.55 4.65 -4.36
CA ARG A 250 -7.70 5.69 -3.75
C ARG A 250 -7.88 5.74 -2.24
N TYR A 251 -9.11 5.57 -1.75
CA TYR A 251 -9.38 5.54 -0.31
C TYR A 251 -8.86 4.27 0.37
N ALA A 252 -8.96 3.11 -0.29
CA ALA A 252 -8.33 1.87 0.17
C ALA A 252 -6.80 2.01 0.29
N ARG A 253 -6.16 2.61 -0.72
CA ARG A 253 -4.72 2.91 -0.71
C ARG A 253 -4.33 3.92 0.36
N LEU A 254 -5.17 4.94 0.60
CA LEU A 254 -4.95 5.89 1.69
C LEU A 254 -4.96 5.18 3.05
N GLY A 255 -5.92 4.28 3.30
CA GLY A 255 -5.98 3.50 4.54
C GLY A 255 -4.73 2.63 4.76
N LEU A 256 -4.25 1.97 3.71
CA LEU A 256 -3.01 1.18 3.78
C LEU A 256 -1.79 2.06 4.09
N ARG A 257 -1.62 3.19 3.37
CA ARG A 257 -0.52 4.14 3.62
C ARG A 257 -0.57 4.72 5.03
N ALA A 258 -1.76 5.02 5.53
CA ALA A 258 -1.95 5.50 6.90
C ALA A 258 -1.47 4.44 7.92
N ASP A 259 -1.89 3.18 7.77
CA ASP A 259 -1.48 2.07 8.64
C ASP A 259 0.05 1.87 8.64
N GLU A 260 0.69 1.90 7.46
CA GLU A 260 2.15 1.81 7.33
C GLU A 260 2.88 2.99 7.98
N ARG A 261 2.38 4.22 7.80
CA ARG A 261 2.99 5.43 8.35
C ARG A 261 2.85 5.48 9.86
N ILE A 262 1.67 5.14 10.38
CA ILE A 262 1.42 5.04 11.83
C ILE A 262 2.30 3.94 12.43
N THR A 263 2.41 2.79 11.78
CA THR A 263 3.31 1.71 12.22
C THR A 263 4.75 2.20 12.32
N ARG A 264 5.26 2.92 11.30
CA ARG A 264 6.62 3.50 11.32
C ARG A 264 6.84 4.49 12.46
N ILE A 265 5.82 5.26 12.83
CA ILE A 265 5.88 6.22 13.93
C ILE A 265 5.88 5.50 15.29
N LEU A 266 5.04 4.48 15.47
CA LEU A 266 4.87 3.81 16.76
C LEU A 266 5.95 2.75 17.04
N LEU A 267 6.61 2.23 16.01
CA LEU A 267 7.56 1.12 16.13
C LEU A 267 8.74 1.40 17.08
N PRO A 268 9.44 2.55 17.01
CA PRO A 268 10.58 2.82 17.90
C PRO A 268 10.21 2.78 19.39
N ASP A 269 9.09 3.41 19.76
CA ASP A 269 8.62 3.47 21.14
C ASP A 269 8.14 2.10 21.63
N ALA A 270 7.45 1.34 20.78
CA ALA A 270 7.03 -0.01 21.08
C ALA A 270 8.23 -0.94 21.31
N LEU A 271 9.28 -0.85 20.49
CA LEU A 271 10.53 -1.60 20.69
C LEU A 271 11.22 -1.18 21.99
N ALA A 272 11.27 0.12 22.30
CA ALA A 272 11.85 0.60 23.55
C ALA A 272 11.08 0.08 24.77
N ALA A 273 9.75 0.01 24.72
CA ALA A 273 8.92 -0.57 25.76
C ALA A 273 9.24 -2.06 25.99
N LEU A 274 9.29 -2.85 24.91
CA LEU A 274 9.68 -4.27 25.00
C LEU A 274 11.08 -4.42 25.63
N ARG A 275 12.06 -3.62 25.22
CA ARG A 275 13.43 -3.66 25.78
C ARG A 275 13.49 -3.31 27.27
N ARG A 276 12.57 -2.50 27.77
CA ARG A 276 12.42 -2.23 29.22
C ARG A 276 11.72 -3.36 29.99
N GLY A 277 11.34 -4.45 29.31
CA GLY A 277 10.62 -5.58 29.91
C GLY A 277 9.10 -5.37 29.99
N GLU A 278 8.57 -4.31 29.38
CA GLU A 278 7.12 -4.07 29.34
C GLU A 278 6.43 -5.08 28.41
N SER A 279 5.14 -5.32 28.67
CA SER A 279 4.28 -6.12 27.80
C SER A 279 3.37 -5.21 26.97
N LEU A 280 3.23 -5.51 25.69
CA LEU A 280 2.39 -4.76 24.76
C LEU A 280 1.15 -5.57 24.39
N ALA A 281 -0.03 -4.96 24.50
CA ALA A 281 -1.31 -5.56 24.18
C ALA A 281 -1.85 -5.05 22.84
N PHE A 282 -2.22 -5.98 21.96
CA PHE A 282 -2.79 -5.76 20.64
C PHE A 282 -4.20 -6.39 20.59
N GLY A 283 -5.08 -5.93 21.47
CA GLY A 283 -6.37 -6.57 21.70
C GLY A 283 -6.21 -7.89 22.47
N GLN A 284 -6.51 -9.01 21.81
CA GLN A 284 -6.43 -10.35 22.44
C GLN A 284 -5.03 -10.99 22.38
N ILE A 285 -4.06 -10.31 21.80
CA ILE A 285 -2.67 -10.78 21.66
C ILE A 285 -1.79 -9.90 22.52
N THR A 286 -1.02 -10.50 23.42
CA THR A 286 -0.02 -9.79 24.24
C THR A 286 1.36 -10.34 23.93
N ILE A 287 2.34 -9.45 23.75
CA ILE A 287 3.74 -9.81 23.54
C ILE A 287 4.62 -9.13 24.58
N SER A 288 5.78 -9.71 24.85
CA SER A 288 6.80 -9.19 25.77
C SER A 288 8.19 -9.44 25.20
N ALA A 289 9.24 -8.93 25.85
CA ALA A 289 10.62 -9.24 25.47
C ALA A 289 10.90 -10.75 25.38
N ALA A 290 10.25 -11.56 26.22
CA ALA A 290 10.50 -13.00 26.32
C ALA A 290 9.68 -13.85 25.34
N GLY A 291 8.60 -13.32 24.75
CA GLY A 291 7.77 -14.10 23.83
C GLY A 291 6.35 -13.58 23.65
N VAL A 292 5.51 -14.43 23.06
CA VAL A 292 4.08 -14.20 22.83
C VAL A 292 3.27 -14.92 23.92
N GLN A 293 2.35 -14.21 24.58
CA GLN A 293 1.45 -14.82 25.55
C GLN A 293 0.46 -15.76 24.84
N GLY A 294 0.54 -17.06 25.08
CA GLY A 294 -0.42 -18.05 24.60
C GLY A 294 -1.44 -18.45 25.68
N LYS A 295 -2.41 -19.29 25.31
CA LYS A 295 -3.44 -19.81 26.24
C LYS A 295 -2.85 -20.64 27.39
N LYS A 296 -1.75 -21.35 27.14
CA LYS A 296 -1.08 -22.25 28.11
C LYS A 296 0.17 -21.62 28.76
N GLY A 297 0.35 -20.31 28.61
CA GLY A 297 1.54 -19.60 29.08
C GLY A 297 2.32 -18.93 27.94
N LEU A 298 3.48 -18.40 28.30
CA LEU A 298 4.37 -17.70 27.39
C LEU A 298 4.99 -18.66 26.37
N VAL A 299 4.98 -18.28 25.09
CA VAL A 299 5.66 -18.98 24.01
C VAL A 299 6.91 -18.17 23.63
N PRO A 300 8.13 -18.70 23.86
CA PRO A 300 9.37 -18.03 23.53
C PRO A 300 9.48 -17.66 22.05
N TRP A 301 10.17 -16.57 21.74
CA TRP A 301 10.37 -16.11 20.35
C TRP A 301 11.04 -17.15 19.45
N SER A 302 11.98 -17.93 19.99
CA SER A 302 12.66 -19.02 19.26
C SER A 302 11.72 -20.15 18.82
N GLU A 303 10.55 -20.27 19.45
CA GLU A 303 9.55 -21.24 19.05
C GLU A 303 8.53 -20.68 18.05
N ILE A 304 8.51 -19.37 17.80
CA ILE A 304 7.58 -18.74 16.84
C ILE A 304 8.15 -18.89 15.42
N THR A 305 7.38 -19.49 14.52
CA THR A 305 7.84 -19.71 13.14
C THR A 305 7.37 -18.63 12.19
N THR A 306 6.08 -18.31 12.22
CA THR A 306 5.48 -17.32 11.33
C THR A 306 4.44 -16.48 12.06
N ALA A 307 4.34 -15.22 11.64
CA ALA A 307 3.25 -14.34 12.02
C ALA A 307 2.77 -13.60 10.77
N GLU A 308 1.50 -13.75 10.44
CA GLU A 308 0.93 -13.17 9.23
C GLU A 308 -0.54 -12.83 9.39
N ALA A 309 -1.02 -11.89 8.57
CA ALA A 309 -2.45 -11.68 8.35
C ALA A 309 -2.87 -12.42 7.08
N ARG A 310 -3.70 -13.45 7.21
CA ARG A 310 -4.27 -14.25 6.11
C ARG A 310 -5.72 -14.62 6.38
N ASP A 311 -6.52 -14.72 5.33
CA ASP A 311 -7.94 -15.12 5.41
C ASP A 311 -8.74 -14.36 6.47
N GLY A 312 -8.46 -13.05 6.60
CA GLY A 312 -9.11 -12.18 7.58
C GLY A 312 -8.71 -12.41 9.04
N ASN A 313 -7.70 -13.23 9.31
CA ASN A 313 -7.18 -13.51 10.64
C ASN A 313 -5.69 -13.17 10.76
N VAL A 314 -5.28 -12.74 11.96
CA VAL A 314 -3.89 -12.73 12.40
C VAL A 314 -3.56 -14.11 12.97
N VAL A 315 -2.59 -14.76 12.34
CA VAL A 315 -2.14 -16.11 12.70
C VAL A 315 -0.69 -16.03 13.16
N ILE A 316 -0.41 -16.53 14.37
CA ILE A 316 0.94 -16.67 14.92
C ILE A 316 1.19 -18.15 15.19
N ASN A 317 2.13 -18.76 14.47
CA ASN A 317 2.41 -20.20 14.54
C ASN A 317 3.63 -20.51 15.40
N ARG A 318 3.62 -21.72 15.97
CA ARG A 318 4.71 -22.29 16.76
C ARG A 318 5.34 -23.47 16.03
N ALA A 319 6.66 -23.61 16.12
CA ALA A 319 7.42 -24.73 15.57
C ALA A 319 6.90 -26.08 16.08
N GLY A 320 6.82 -27.05 15.17
CA GLY A 320 6.47 -28.44 15.51
C GLY A 320 5.02 -28.65 15.99
N LYS A 321 4.16 -27.63 15.95
CA LYS A 321 2.74 -27.77 16.34
C LYS A 321 1.81 -27.43 15.19
N PHE A 322 0.78 -28.26 15.04
CA PHE A 322 -0.28 -28.06 14.05
C PHE A 322 -1.18 -26.86 14.40
N TRP A 323 -1.29 -26.50 15.67
CA TRP A 323 -2.16 -25.42 16.14
C TRP A 323 -1.39 -24.11 16.30
N ALA A 324 -1.95 -23.02 15.75
CA ALA A 324 -1.45 -21.68 15.94
C ALA A 324 -1.52 -21.26 17.43
N VAL A 325 -0.52 -20.51 17.89
CA VAL A 325 -0.53 -19.86 19.23
C VAL A 325 -1.69 -18.87 19.30
N HIS A 326 -1.88 -18.11 18.23
CA HIS A 326 -3.02 -17.23 18.03
C HIS A 326 -3.59 -17.41 16.64
N ASN A 327 -4.91 -17.43 16.56
CA ASN A 327 -5.68 -17.29 15.33
C ASN A 327 -6.86 -16.37 15.67
N ARG A 328 -6.73 -15.09 15.36
CA ARG A 328 -7.68 -14.05 15.78
C ARG A 328 -8.17 -13.26 14.58
N PRO A 329 -9.46 -12.88 14.49
CA PRO A 329 -9.92 -11.97 13.45
C PRO A 329 -9.10 -10.68 13.45
N VAL A 330 -8.74 -10.17 12.28
CA VAL A 330 -7.97 -8.90 12.13
C VAL A 330 -8.68 -7.74 12.86
N LEU A 331 -10.02 -7.73 12.85
CA LEU A 331 -10.86 -6.76 13.57
C LEU A 331 -10.68 -6.77 15.10
N ALA A 332 -10.26 -7.89 15.68
CA ALA A 332 -10.06 -8.06 17.12
C ALA A 332 -8.64 -7.70 17.58
N VAL A 333 -7.75 -7.37 16.64
CA VAL A 333 -6.34 -7.06 16.88
C VAL A 333 -6.09 -5.61 16.50
N SER A 334 -5.70 -4.79 17.47
CA SER A 334 -5.26 -3.41 17.19
C SER A 334 -3.87 -3.39 16.61
N ASN A 335 -3.55 -2.39 15.79
CA ASN A 335 -2.22 -2.13 15.24
C ASN A 335 -1.59 -3.40 14.63
N VAL A 336 -2.35 -4.11 13.78
CA VAL A 336 -1.92 -5.41 13.20
C VAL A 336 -0.56 -5.31 12.53
N SER A 337 -0.33 -4.27 11.72
CA SER A 337 0.94 -4.08 11.02
C SER A 337 2.11 -3.86 11.98
N LEU A 338 1.91 -3.12 13.08
CA LEU A 338 2.88 -2.97 14.15
C LEU A 338 3.14 -4.30 14.87
N LEU A 339 2.09 -5.06 15.23
CA LEU A 339 2.25 -6.37 15.86
C LEU A 339 3.10 -7.30 14.98
N LEU A 340 2.78 -7.40 13.68
CA LEU A 340 3.50 -8.27 12.76
C LEU A 340 4.97 -7.85 12.61
N ALA A 341 5.24 -6.54 12.53
CA ALA A 341 6.60 -6.02 12.49
C ALA A 341 7.39 -6.36 13.77
N LEU A 342 6.79 -6.17 14.95
CA LEU A 342 7.43 -6.49 16.23
C LEU A 342 7.70 -7.99 16.37
N VAL A 343 6.75 -8.85 16.00
CA VAL A 343 6.93 -10.30 16.07
C VAL A 343 8.08 -10.75 15.15
N ASP A 344 8.17 -10.21 13.94
CA ASP A 344 9.27 -10.57 13.04
C ASP A 344 10.63 -10.10 13.57
N ILE A 345 10.73 -8.88 14.11
CA ILE A 345 11.96 -8.36 14.72
C ILE A 345 12.37 -9.25 15.91
N CYS A 346 11.48 -9.46 16.88
CA CYS A 346 11.80 -10.24 18.07
C CYS A 346 12.13 -11.70 17.76
N ARG A 347 11.50 -12.30 16.75
CA ARG A 347 11.81 -13.67 16.30
C ARG A 347 13.22 -13.77 15.69
N ARG A 348 13.68 -12.75 14.95
CA ARG A 348 15.02 -12.73 14.36
C ARG A 348 16.11 -12.46 15.37
N ASP A 349 15.82 -11.65 16.39
CA ASP A 349 16.75 -11.32 17.47
C ASP A 349 16.82 -12.40 18.56
N ALA A 350 15.99 -13.45 18.45
CA ALA A 350 15.99 -14.55 19.40
C ALA A 350 17.24 -15.43 19.22
N PRO A 351 17.92 -15.81 20.32
CA PRO A 351 19.13 -16.63 20.28
C PRO A 351 18.88 -18.10 19.87
#